data_AF-A0AAV2SYK3-F1
#
_entry.id   AF-A0AAV2SYK3-F1
#
_cell.length_a   1.000
_cell.length_b   1.000
_cell.length_c   1.000
_cell.angle_alpha   90.00
_cell.angle_beta   90.00
_cell.angle_gamma   90.00
#
_symmetry.space_group_name_H-M   'P 1'
#
loop_
_entity.id
_entity.type
_entity.pdbx_description
1 polymer ?
#
loop_
_entity_poly.entity_id
_entity_poly.type
_entity_poly.pdbx_seq_one_letter_code
_entity_poly.pdbx_strand_id
1 'polypeptide(L)'
;GFEETDEKLNIHMKRLGKIRDDLDDRPRPLLVEVESDEIQKEILMKARNLMYDDDCSNIFIKKDVHFTVRRELNRLKRREIDENENPMNVGFVFKFDWKDRVLRKNGTIIDRFNPSF
;
A
#
# COMPACT_ATOMS: atom_id res chain seq x y z
N GLY A 1 12.81 0.80 -39.72
CA GLY A 1 13.50 0.27 -38.53
C GLY A 1 13.34 1.30 -37.44
N PHE A 2 12.60 0.97 -36.40
CA PHE A 2 12.62 1.77 -35.18
C PHE A 2 13.70 1.15 -34.31
N GLU A 3 14.77 1.91 -34.05
CA GLU A 3 15.77 1.55 -33.06
C GLU A 3 15.08 1.55 -31.71
N GLU A 4 14.78 0.35 -31.22
CA GLU A 4 14.40 0.11 -29.82
C GLU A 4 15.67 0.37 -29.00
N THR A 5 15.82 1.60 -28.52
CA THR A 5 16.81 1.89 -27.50
C THR A 5 16.35 1.19 -26.23
N ASP A 6 16.87 -0.01 -25.99
CA ASP A 6 16.86 -0.69 -24.69
C ASP A 6 17.63 0.19 -23.69
N GLU A 7 16.99 1.27 -23.23
CA GLU A 7 17.40 1.94 -22.01
C GLU A 7 17.29 0.91 -20.89
N LYS A 8 18.43 0.33 -20.53
CA LYS A 8 18.57 -0.51 -19.34
C LYS A 8 18.12 0.31 -18.14
N LEU A 9 16.88 0.10 -17.73
CA LEU A 9 16.35 0.60 -16.46
C LEU A 9 17.35 0.20 -15.36
N ASN A 10 17.96 1.19 -14.70
CA ASN A 10 18.85 0.96 -13.57
C ASN A 10 18.02 0.62 -12.34
N ILE A 11 17.51 -0.62 -12.30
CA ILE A 11 16.70 -1.10 -11.19
C ILE A 11 17.64 -1.55 -10.06
N HIS A 12 17.71 -0.77 -8.98
CA HIS A 12 18.44 -1.15 -7.78
C HIS A 12 17.55 -2.02 -6.88
N MET A 13 18.03 -3.23 -6.53
CA MET A 13 17.27 -4.22 -5.75
C MET A 13 18.06 -4.70 -4.54
N LYS A 14 17.40 -4.81 -3.38
CA LYS A 14 17.99 -5.32 -2.15
C LYS A 14 17.01 -6.15 -1.33
N ARG A 15 17.46 -7.29 -0.78
CA ARG A 15 16.64 -8.06 0.18
C ARG A 15 16.55 -7.33 1.52
N LEU A 16 15.34 -7.23 2.07
CA LEU A 16 15.08 -6.66 3.39
C LEU A 16 15.19 -7.71 4.50
N GLY A 17 15.49 -7.25 5.72
CA GLY A 17 15.62 -8.11 6.90
C GLY A 17 16.94 -8.89 6.98
N LYS A 18 17.21 -9.48 8.14
CA LYS A 18 18.38 -10.36 8.37
C LYS A 18 18.06 -11.79 7.94
N ILE A 19 19.08 -12.52 7.52
CA ILE A 19 18.99 -13.98 7.43
C ILE A 19 18.84 -14.48 8.86
N ARG A 20 17.83 -15.32 9.08
CA ARG A 20 17.51 -15.89 10.38
C ARG A 20 17.38 -17.38 10.18
N ASP A 21 18.26 -18.14 10.82
CA ASP A 21 18.33 -19.60 10.68
C ASP A 21 17.13 -20.31 11.35
N ASP A 22 16.35 -19.56 12.15
CA ASP A 22 15.26 -20.03 13.00
C ASP A 22 13.85 -19.64 12.50
N LEU A 23 13.74 -18.95 11.37
CA LEU A 23 12.47 -18.45 10.85
C LEU A 23 12.22 -18.99 9.45
N ASP A 24 11.23 -19.90 9.38
CA ASP A 24 10.24 -20.10 8.32
C ASP A 24 10.78 -19.92 6.89
N ASP A 25 10.77 -20.97 6.05
CA ASP A 25 11.27 -21.03 4.65
C ASP A 25 10.67 -19.98 3.68
N ARG A 26 9.94 -19.00 4.21
CA ARG A 26 9.38 -17.86 3.50
C ARG A 26 10.49 -16.97 2.93
N PRO A 27 10.43 -16.63 1.63
CA PRO A 27 11.41 -15.77 1.01
C PRO A 27 11.41 -14.36 1.61
N ARG A 28 12.61 -13.82 1.87
CA ARG A 28 12.76 -12.43 2.37
C ARG A 28 12.22 -11.40 1.36
N PRO A 29 11.55 -10.33 1.82
CA PRO A 29 11.05 -9.29 0.92
C PRO A 29 12.17 -8.64 0.09
N LEU A 30 11.85 -8.24 -1.13
CA LEU A 30 12.72 -7.42 -2.00
C LEU A 30 12.28 -5.97 -1.93
N LEU A 31 13.22 -5.07 -1.64
CA LEU A 31 13.10 -3.64 -1.91
C LEU A 31 13.58 -3.39 -3.32
N VAL A 32 12.73 -2.76 -4.12
CA VAL A 32 13.04 -2.30 -5.46
C VAL A 32 12.97 -0.78 -5.44
N GLU A 33 14.10 -0.14 -5.72
CA GLU A 33 14.20 1.30 -5.86
C GLU A 33 13.99 1.67 -7.33
N VAL A 34 13.22 2.73 -7.53
CA VAL A 34 12.82 3.22 -8.86
C VAL A 34 13.14 4.70 -8.95
N GLU A 35 13.40 5.16 -10.16
CA GLU A 35 13.96 6.50 -10.41
C GLU A 35 12.94 7.62 -10.19
N SER A 36 11.64 7.35 -10.37
CA SER A 36 10.57 8.35 -10.25
C SER A 36 9.28 7.82 -9.61
N ASP A 37 8.47 8.74 -9.08
CA ASP A 37 7.16 8.42 -8.51
C ASP A 37 6.15 8.00 -9.61
N GLU A 38 6.32 8.49 -10.83
CA GLU A 38 5.53 8.10 -12.00
C GLU A 38 5.76 6.62 -12.35
N ILE A 39 7.02 6.18 -12.43
CA ILE A 39 7.38 4.77 -12.67
C ILE A 39 6.86 3.90 -11.53
N GLN A 40 7.00 4.36 -10.28
CA GLN A 40 6.45 3.66 -9.13
C GLN A 40 4.94 3.44 -9.25
N LYS A 41 4.18 4.49 -9.63
CA LYS A 41 2.73 4.41 -9.81
C LYS A 41 2.35 3.45 -10.93
N GLU A 42 3.05 3.51 -12.05
CA GLU A 42 2.82 2.62 -13.19
C GLU A 42 3.04 1.15 -12.80
N ILE A 43 4.15 0.84 -12.11
CA ILE A 43 4.45 -0.50 -11.60
C ILE A 43 3.35 -0.98 -10.66
N LEU A 44 2.93 -0.15 -9.70
CA LEU A 44 1.87 -0.51 -8.74
C LEU A 44 0.51 -0.73 -9.42
N MET A 45 0.19 0.03 -10.47
CA MET A 45 -1.01 -0.17 -11.27
C MET A 45 -0.96 -1.50 -12.04
N LYS A 46 0.14 -1.78 -12.74
CA LYS A 46 0.34 -3.05 -13.47
C LYS A 46 0.30 -4.24 -12.50
N ALA A 47 0.95 -4.12 -11.34
CA ALA A 47 0.97 -5.15 -10.30
C ALA A 47 -0.42 -5.53 -9.78
N ARG A 48 -1.36 -4.58 -9.73
CA ARG A 48 -2.74 -4.87 -9.34
C ARG A 48 -3.42 -5.86 -10.29
N ASN A 49 -3.09 -5.79 -11.58
CA ASN A 49 -3.64 -6.70 -12.58
C ASN A 49 -2.98 -8.08 -12.52
N LEU A 50 -1.71 -8.16 -12.10
CA LEU A 50 -1.00 -9.43 -11.92
C LEU A 50 -1.57 -10.30 -10.81
N MET A 51 -2.34 -9.74 -9.88
CA MET A 51 -3.01 -10.53 -8.84
C MET A 51 -4.08 -11.48 -9.39
N TYR A 52 -4.52 -11.27 -10.63
CA TYR A 52 -5.48 -12.13 -11.34
C TYR A 52 -4.81 -13.17 -12.25
N ASP A 53 -3.48 -13.14 -12.36
CA ASP A 53 -2.69 -14.12 -13.10
C ASP A 53 -2.30 -15.24 -12.13
N ASP A 54 -2.63 -16.49 -12.46
CA ASP A 54 -2.43 -17.66 -11.59
C ASP A 54 -0.95 -17.82 -11.19
N ASP A 55 -0.02 -17.55 -12.12
CA ASP A 55 1.43 -17.68 -11.89
C ASP A 55 1.97 -16.61 -10.94
N CYS A 56 1.31 -15.45 -10.87
CA CYS A 56 1.72 -14.30 -10.08
C CYS A 56 0.83 -14.03 -8.85
N SER A 57 -0.22 -14.82 -8.66
CA SER A 57 -1.24 -14.66 -7.60
C SER A 57 -0.66 -14.61 -6.18
N ASN A 58 0.47 -15.28 -5.95
CA ASN A 58 1.16 -15.33 -4.65
C ASN A 58 2.18 -14.20 -4.43
N ILE A 59 2.35 -13.28 -5.39
CA ILE A 59 3.32 -12.18 -5.32
C ILE A 59 2.63 -10.91 -4.86
N PHE A 60 3.12 -10.33 -3.77
CA PHE A 60 2.58 -9.09 -3.20
C PHE A 60 3.54 -7.92 -3.42
N ILE A 61 3.13 -6.97 -4.25
CA ILE A 61 3.86 -5.73 -4.50
C ILE A 61 3.18 -4.60 -3.74
N LYS A 62 3.93 -3.86 -2.93
CA LYS A 62 3.44 -2.74 -2.14
C LYS A 62 4.44 -1.60 -2.10
N LYS A 63 3.94 -0.36 -1.99
CA LYS A 63 4.78 0.81 -1.72
C LYS A 63 5.49 0.64 -0.39
N ASP A 64 6.78 0.95 -0.35
CA ASP A 64 7.48 1.08 0.92
C ASP A 64 7.13 2.41 1.57
N VAL A 65 6.66 2.33 2.81
CA VAL A 65 6.07 3.45 3.54
C VAL A 65 6.48 3.30 5.00
N HIS A 66 6.84 4.42 5.63
CA HIS A 66 7.22 4.45 7.04
C HIS A 66 6.17 3.76 7.92
N PHE A 67 6.61 3.01 8.93
CA PHE A 67 5.74 2.23 9.78
C PHE A 67 4.60 3.06 10.39
N THR A 68 4.92 4.25 10.91
CA THR A 68 3.92 5.16 11.49
C THR A 68 2.83 5.53 10.49
N VAL A 69 3.19 5.83 9.25
CA VAL A 69 2.23 6.19 8.20
C VAL A 69 1.32 5.00 7.90
N ARG A 70 1.87 3.79 7.75
CA ARG A 70 1.06 2.57 7.56
C ARG A 70 0.12 2.30 8.73
N ARG A 71 0.62 2.43 9.96
CA ARG A 71 -0.15 2.23 11.18
C ARG A 71 -1.33 3.21 11.24
N GLU A 72 -1.09 4.47 10.93
CA GLU A 72 -2.10 5.52 11.00
C GLU A 72 -3.16 5.38 9.89
N LEU A 73 -2.76 5.01 8.67
CA LEU A 73 -3.72 4.66 7.61
C LEU A 73 -4.60 3.47 8.01
N ASN A 74 -4.01 2.44 8.61
CA ASN A 74 -4.76 1.28 9.08
C ASN A 74 -5.69 1.63 10.25
N ARG A 75 -5.30 2.56 11.13
CA ARG A 75 -6.15 3.06 12.22
C ARG A 75 -7.43 3.69 11.66
N LEU A 76 -7.31 4.59 10.68
CA LEU A 76 -8.46 5.26 10.07
C LEU A 76 -9.39 4.28 9.35
N LYS A 77 -8.83 3.32 8.61
CA LYS A 77 -9.62 2.25 7.98
C LYS A 77 -10.36 1.36 8.97
N ARG A 78 -9.68 0.92 10.04
CA ARG A 78 -10.32 0.10 11.07
C ARG A 78 -11.46 0.87 11.71
N ARG A 79 -11.24 2.14 12.03
CA ARG A 79 -12.29 3.01 12.56
C ARG A 79 -13.48 3.17 11.61
N GLU A 80 -13.25 3.28 10.30
CA GLU A 80 -14.35 3.26 9.32
C GLU A 80 -15.18 1.96 9.40
N ILE A 81 -14.52 0.80 9.48
CA ILE A 81 -15.19 -0.49 9.61
C ILE A 81 -15.96 -0.56 10.94
N ASP A 82 -15.27 -0.27 12.05
CA ASP A 82 -15.84 -0.32 13.40
C ASP A 82 -17.07 0.60 13.54
N GLU A 83 -17.03 1.81 12.97
CA GLU A 83 -18.15 2.76 13.03
C GLU A 83 -19.32 2.33 12.13
N ASN A 84 -19.06 1.71 10.98
CA ASN A 84 -20.11 1.16 10.10
C ASN A 84 -20.75 -0.11 10.67
N GLU A 85 -20.00 -0.92 11.43
CA GLU A 85 -20.52 -2.12 12.11
C GLU A 85 -21.26 -1.79 13.41
N ASN A 86 -21.10 -0.57 13.94
CA ASN A 86 -21.74 -0.15 15.19
C ASN A 86 -23.26 0.04 15.00
N PRO A 87 -24.12 -0.70 15.74
CA PRO A 87 -25.57 -0.58 15.61
C PRO A 87 -26.13 0.78 16.04
N MET A 88 -25.40 1.58 16.81
CA MET A 88 -25.80 2.95 17.16
C MET A 88 -25.64 3.95 16.01
N ASN A 89 -24.92 3.55 14.95
CA ASN A 89 -24.59 4.39 13.81
C ASN A 89 -25.47 4.10 12.57
N VAL A 90 -26.56 3.34 12.72
CA VAL A 90 -27.49 3.06 11.62
C VAL A 90 -28.00 4.36 11.01
N GLY A 91 -27.90 4.48 9.68
CA GLY A 91 -28.31 5.67 8.92
C GLY A 91 -27.21 6.74 8.75
N PHE A 92 -26.03 6.54 9.33
CA PHE A 92 -24.85 7.36 9.06
C PHE A 92 -23.93 6.69 8.03
N VAL A 93 -23.28 7.49 7.20
CA VAL A 93 -22.27 7.05 6.24
C VAL A 93 -20.90 7.44 6.78
N PHE A 94 -20.11 6.45 7.19
CA PHE A 94 -18.70 6.62 7.52
C PHE A 94 -17.86 6.25 6.32
N LYS A 95 -17.02 7.20 5.88
CA LYS A 95 -16.13 7.01 4.74
C LYS A 95 -14.75 7.55 5.01
N PHE A 96 -13.74 6.72 4.82
CA PHE A 96 -12.35 7.16 4.80
C PHE A 96 -12.01 7.77 3.43
N ASP A 97 -11.65 9.06 3.43
CA ASP A 97 -11.19 9.78 2.25
C ASP A 97 -9.67 9.64 2.12
N TRP A 98 -9.24 8.89 1.12
CA TRP A 98 -7.82 8.65 0.85
C TRP A 98 -7.06 9.87 0.37
N LYS A 99 -7.73 10.79 -0.35
CA LYS A 99 -7.11 11.97 -0.93
C LYS A 99 -6.81 12.98 0.18
N ASP A 100 -7.80 13.25 1.00
CA ASP A 100 -7.70 14.21 2.10
C ASP A 100 -7.13 13.59 3.38
N ARG A 101 -7.04 12.25 3.43
CA ARG A 101 -6.60 11.45 4.59
C ARG A 101 -7.41 11.75 5.85
N VAL A 102 -8.73 11.75 5.71
CA VAL A 102 -9.67 12.04 6.80
C VAL A 102 -10.79 11.02 6.85
N LEU A 103 -11.31 10.75 8.05
CA LEU A 103 -12.55 10.01 8.22
C LEU A 103 -13.72 10.98 8.27
N ARG A 104 -14.74 10.75 7.45
CA ARG A 104 -15.94 11.58 7.37
C ARG A 104 -17.17 10.82 7.87
N LYS A 105 -18.06 11.51 8.58
CA LYS A 105 -19.43 11.08 8.95
C LYS A 105 -20.43 11.97 8.23
N ASN A 106 -21.22 11.42 7.31
CA ASN A 106 -22.15 12.17 6.45
C ASN A 106 -21.47 13.39 5.76
N GLY A 107 -20.22 13.22 5.32
CA GLY A 107 -19.43 14.28 4.68
C GLY A 107 -18.63 15.17 5.64
N THR A 108 -18.96 15.22 6.93
CA THR A 108 -18.27 16.01 7.95
C THR A 108 -17.04 15.30 8.47
N ILE A 109 -15.91 16.00 8.58
CA ILE A 109 -14.65 15.43 9.09
C ILE A 109 -14.77 15.15 10.60
N ILE A 110 -14.50 13.91 11.02
CA ILE A 110 -14.52 13.49 12.43
C ILE A 110 -13.16 13.00 12.93
N ASP A 111 -12.24 12.70 12.02
CA ASP A 111 -10.89 12.25 12.33
C ASP A 111 -9.93 12.62 11.20
N ARG A 112 -8.66 12.85 11.52
CA ARG A 112 -7.63 13.25 10.57
C ARG A 112 -6.39 12.37 10.75
N PHE A 113 -5.72 12.11 9.63
CA PHE A 113 -4.42 11.43 9.63
C PHE A 113 -3.37 12.23 10.40
N ASN A 114 -2.83 11.64 11.46
CA ASN A 114 -1.83 12.29 12.32
C ASN A 114 -0.70 11.31 12.72
N PRO A 115 0.29 11.08 11.86
CA PRO A 115 1.39 10.18 12.16
C PRO A 115 2.36 10.81 13.17
N SER A 116 2.68 10.07 14.24
CA SER A 116 3.78 10.41 15.17
C SER A 116 5.08 9.73 14.74
N PHE A 117 6.03 10.51 14.21
CA PHE A 117 7.33 10.02 13.79
C PHE A 117 8.29 9.76 14.96
#